data_AF-A0AAW5SF63-F1
#
_entry.id   AF-A0AAW5SF63-F1
#
_cell.length_a   1.000
_cell.length_b   1.000
_cell.length_c   1.000
_cell.angle_alpha   90.00
_cell.angle_beta   90.00
_cell.angle_gamma   90.00
#
_symmetry.space_group_name_H-M   'P 1'
#
loop_
_entity.id
_entity.type
_entity.pdbx_description
1 polymer ?
#
loop_
_entity_poly.entity_id
_entity_poly.type
_entity_poly.pdbx_seq_one_letter_code
_entity_poly.pdbx_strand_id
1 'polypeptide(L)'
;MSRRGFQVLAAAVTVVGIAVVSGCGTEPPDYQSVWSTSPSPTSTAAAPDAKPVPIAAFLEQAGVTGDPVFPEKLTDLTVSYPTPAGWEPYFNTNFAPGTRVIAKGETYPIAMLVVMKLTGDFDPREAIKHGYVDAEMSQNFKRLNASMDDFKGFPSAMIEGSYDLNGTRMHSYNRIVIATGAPPAKQRYLIQFTVTGYAQKAAEEAPDIEKIIGGFNVAVPKPPPK
;
A
#
# COMPACT_ATOMS: atom_id res chain seq x y z
N MET A 1 51.60 43.40 44.52
CA MET A 1 50.52 42.99 43.58
C MET A 1 50.90 41.64 43.00
N SER A 2 50.11 40.61 43.32
CA SER A 2 50.49 39.20 43.20
C SER A 2 50.50 38.72 41.74
N ARG A 3 51.60 38.08 41.33
CA ARG A 3 51.76 37.38 40.05
C ARG A 3 51.17 35.97 40.17
N ARG A 4 50.36 35.54 39.21
CA ARG A 4 50.05 34.13 38.94
C ARG A 4 50.19 33.86 37.45
N GLY A 5 51.00 32.86 37.11
CA GLY A 5 51.16 32.33 35.77
C GLY A 5 50.51 30.96 35.60
N PHE A 6 50.74 30.37 34.42
CA PHE A 6 50.47 28.98 33.98
C PHE A 6 48.96 28.64 33.80
N GLN A 7 48.49 27.96 32.75
CA GLN A 7 49.07 26.88 31.94
C GLN A 7 48.53 26.89 30.50
N VAL A 8 49.36 26.40 29.57
CA VAL A 8 48.99 25.88 28.25
C VAL A 8 48.49 24.46 28.43
N LEU A 9 47.37 24.09 27.81
CA LEU A 9 46.90 22.71 27.70
C LEU A 9 46.48 22.43 26.25
N ALA A 10 47.31 21.62 25.59
CA ALA A 10 46.96 20.92 24.36
C ALA A 10 46.03 19.75 24.71
N ALA A 11 44.99 19.53 23.91
CA ALA A 11 44.13 18.35 24.00
C ALA A 11 44.05 17.67 22.63
N ALA A 12 44.25 16.36 22.67
CA ALA A 12 44.54 15.47 21.57
C ALA A 12 43.29 15.08 20.74
N VAL A 13 43.57 14.79 19.48
CA VAL A 13 42.70 14.12 18.50
C VAL A 13 42.50 12.65 18.91
N THR A 14 41.24 12.21 18.99
CA THR A 14 40.77 10.87 18.61
C THR A 14 39.24 10.81 18.72
N VAL A 15 38.53 10.74 17.59
CA VAL A 15 37.15 10.21 17.58
C VAL A 15 37.02 9.16 16.49
N VAL A 16 36.96 7.94 17.01
CA VAL A 16 36.44 6.66 16.51
C VAL A 16 35.38 6.81 15.41
N GLY A 17 35.56 6.05 14.32
CA GLY A 17 34.59 5.91 13.26
C GLY A 17 33.35 5.12 13.70
N ILE A 18 32.18 5.57 13.24
CA ILE A 18 30.94 4.80 13.27
C ILE A 18 30.56 4.54 11.81
N ALA A 19 30.63 3.28 11.42
CA ALA A 19 30.07 2.78 10.18
C ALA A 19 28.55 2.92 10.27
N VAL A 20 27.96 3.75 9.41
CA VAL A 20 26.51 3.82 9.28
C VAL A 20 26.08 2.64 8.43
N VAL A 21 25.40 1.69 9.07
CA VAL A 21 24.69 0.60 8.39
C VAL A 21 23.65 1.24 7.49
N SER A 22 23.79 1.02 6.17
CA SER A 22 22.75 1.30 5.18
C SER A 22 21.58 0.38 5.43
N GLY A 23 20.66 0.79 6.30
CA GLY A 23 19.33 0.22 6.38
C GLY A 23 18.53 0.68 5.16
N CYS A 24 18.06 -0.25 4.33
CA CYS A 24 16.95 -0.01 3.41
C CYS A 24 15.70 0.31 4.26
N GLY A 25 15.60 1.57 4.71
CA GLY A 25 14.33 2.16 5.08
C GLY A 25 13.65 2.60 3.78
N THR A 26 12.42 2.16 3.57
CA THR A 26 11.52 2.80 2.62
C THR A 26 11.35 4.25 3.07
N GLU A 27 11.99 5.17 2.35
CA GLU A 27 11.80 6.61 2.55
C GLU A 27 10.29 6.92 2.46
N PRO A 28 9.72 7.73 3.37
CA PRO A 28 8.31 8.11 3.26
C PRO A 28 8.07 8.74 1.87
N PRO A 29 6.94 8.42 1.21
CA PRO A 29 6.63 8.98 -0.10
C PRO A 29 6.68 10.51 -0.07
N ASP A 30 7.30 11.14 -1.08
CA ASP A 30 7.29 12.60 -1.18
C ASP A 30 5.90 13.10 -1.62
N TYR A 31 5.05 13.40 -0.64
CA TYR A 31 3.70 13.93 -0.90
C TYR A 31 3.69 15.37 -1.46
N GLN A 32 4.83 16.08 -1.58
CA GLN A 32 4.84 17.37 -2.31
C GLN A 32 4.63 17.18 -3.81
N SER A 33 5.00 16.01 -4.33
CA SER A 33 4.92 15.68 -5.76
C SER A 33 3.48 15.48 -6.28
N VAL A 34 2.47 15.24 -5.42
CA VAL A 34 1.06 15.10 -5.83
C VAL A 34 0.48 16.38 -6.43
N TRP A 35 1.10 17.53 -6.14
CA TRP A 35 0.67 18.87 -6.56
C TRP A 35 1.33 19.34 -7.84
N SER A 36 2.45 18.72 -8.23
CA SER A 36 3.26 19.16 -9.36
C SER A 36 2.69 18.62 -10.67
N THR A 37 2.16 19.50 -11.52
CA THR A 37 1.72 19.20 -12.89
C THR A 37 2.86 19.20 -13.92
N SER A 38 4.12 19.15 -13.49
CA SER A 38 5.27 19.16 -14.39
C SER A 38 5.35 17.85 -15.20
N PRO A 39 5.41 17.91 -16.54
CA PRO A 39 5.55 16.71 -17.37
C PRO A 39 7.01 16.22 -17.30
N SER A 40 7.27 15.22 -16.46
CA SER A 40 8.50 14.41 -16.60
C SER A 40 8.23 13.26 -17.57
N PRO A 41 8.99 13.13 -18.68
CA PRO A 41 8.88 12.00 -19.56
C PRO A 41 9.77 10.87 -19.06
N THR A 42 9.17 9.77 -18.63
CA THR A 42 9.87 8.48 -18.60
C THR A 42 8.92 7.42 -19.14
N SER A 43 8.77 7.41 -20.47
CA SER A 43 8.18 6.29 -21.18
C SER A 43 9.34 5.42 -21.66
N THR A 44 9.64 4.36 -20.90
CA THR A 44 10.39 3.23 -21.46
C THR A 44 9.42 2.54 -22.40
N ALA A 45 9.70 2.62 -23.70
CA ALA A 45 8.92 1.98 -24.75
C ALA A 45 8.82 0.47 -24.51
N ALA A 46 7.59 -0.05 -24.45
CA ALA A 46 7.28 -1.47 -24.54
C ALA A 46 6.35 -1.70 -25.75
N ALA A 47 6.42 -2.93 -26.27
CA ALA A 47 5.92 -3.45 -27.56
C ALA A 47 4.44 -3.14 -27.90
N PRO A 48 3.98 -3.36 -29.17
CA PRO A 48 2.77 -2.74 -29.71
C PRO A 48 1.46 -3.27 -29.10
N ASP A 49 0.51 -2.34 -28.90
CA ASP A 49 -0.96 -2.43 -28.99
C ASP A 49 -1.75 -3.53 -28.27
N ALA A 50 -1.22 -4.17 -27.23
CA ALA A 50 -2.09 -4.86 -26.27
C ALA A 50 -2.68 -3.83 -25.29
N LYS A 51 -4.01 -3.69 -25.27
CA LYS A 51 -4.68 -2.87 -24.23
C LYS A 51 -4.27 -3.39 -22.84
N PRO A 52 -3.94 -2.50 -21.88
CA PRO A 52 -3.68 -2.91 -20.50
C PRO A 52 -4.85 -3.76 -19.97
N VAL A 53 -4.52 -4.90 -19.35
CA VAL A 53 -5.53 -5.84 -18.82
C VAL A 53 -5.53 -5.74 -17.30
N PRO A 54 -6.64 -5.28 -16.67
CA PRO A 54 -6.83 -5.33 -15.23
C PRO A 54 -6.68 -6.73 -14.64
N ILE A 55 -6.24 -6.84 -13.38
CA ILE A 55 -6.06 -8.13 -12.71
C ILE A 55 -7.35 -8.96 -12.66
N ALA A 56 -8.51 -8.31 -12.46
CA ALA A 56 -9.79 -9.01 -12.46
C ALA A 56 -10.09 -9.64 -13.82
N ALA A 57 -9.84 -8.91 -14.92
CA ALA A 57 -10.01 -9.41 -16.27
C ALA A 57 -9.01 -10.52 -16.62
N PHE A 58 -7.75 -10.40 -16.16
CA PHE A 58 -6.75 -11.46 -16.32
C PHE A 58 -7.18 -12.77 -15.62
N LEU A 59 -7.65 -12.67 -14.37
CA LEU A 59 -8.13 -13.82 -13.60
C LEU A 59 -9.36 -14.46 -14.26
N GLU A 60 -10.33 -13.65 -14.70
CA GLU A 60 -11.51 -14.14 -15.40
C GLU A 60 -11.16 -14.86 -16.71
N GLN A 61 -10.25 -14.29 -17.51
CA GLN A 61 -9.76 -14.92 -18.75
C GLN A 61 -9.03 -16.25 -18.49
N ALA A 62 -8.41 -16.40 -17.32
CA ALA A 62 -7.80 -17.65 -16.85
C ALA A 62 -8.82 -18.65 -16.27
N GLY A 63 -10.12 -18.32 -16.24
CA GLY A 63 -11.17 -19.16 -15.68
C GLY A 63 -11.24 -19.13 -14.15
N VAL A 64 -10.62 -18.12 -13.51
CA VAL A 64 -10.67 -17.92 -12.07
C VAL A 64 -11.89 -17.09 -11.70
N THR A 65 -12.67 -17.56 -10.73
CA THR A 65 -13.78 -16.80 -10.14
C THR A 65 -13.38 -16.19 -8.79
N GLY A 66 -13.98 -15.05 -8.45
CA GLY A 66 -13.78 -14.37 -7.17
C GLY A 66 -15.09 -14.19 -6.42
N ASP A 67 -15.20 -14.75 -5.22
CA ASP A 67 -16.36 -14.57 -4.34
C ASP A 67 -16.02 -13.61 -3.20
N PRO A 68 -16.78 -12.53 -2.97
CA PRO A 68 -16.51 -11.61 -1.87
C PRO A 68 -16.68 -12.31 -0.52
N VAL A 69 -15.73 -12.10 0.39
CA VAL A 69 -15.77 -12.65 1.75
C VAL A 69 -15.56 -11.55 2.79
N PHE A 70 -16.16 -11.77 3.96
CA PHE A 70 -16.03 -10.88 5.10
C PHE A 70 -14.67 -11.16 5.76
N PRO A 71 -13.74 -10.20 5.87
CA PRO A 71 -12.40 -10.43 6.41
C PRO A 71 -12.41 -11.11 7.78
N GLU A 72 -13.33 -10.73 8.66
CA GLU A 72 -13.49 -11.30 10.01
C GLU A 72 -14.06 -12.73 10.05
N LYS A 73 -14.52 -13.27 8.92
CA LYS A 73 -14.97 -14.66 8.79
C LYS A 73 -13.87 -15.60 8.30
N LEU A 74 -12.71 -15.06 7.91
CA LEU A 74 -11.57 -15.87 7.52
C LEU A 74 -11.03 -16.64 8.72
N THR A 75 -10.80 -17.94 8.55
CA THR A 75 -10.27 -18.82 9.60
C THR A 75 -8.85 -19.28 9.31
N ASP A 76 -8.43 -19.22 8.04
CA ASP A 76 -7.12 -19.64 7.54
C ASP A 76 -6.20 -18.45 7.21
N LEU A 77 -6.69 -17.22 7.36
CA LEU A 77 -5.96 -15.98 7.14
C LEU A 77 -6.47 -14.88 8.09
N THR A 78 -5.60 -13.96 8.46
CA THR A 78 -5.94 -12.72 9.17
C THR A 78 -5.57 -11.53 8.29
N VAL A 79 -6.52 -10.61 8.12
CA VAL A 79 -6.34 -9.36 7.38
C VAL A 79 -6.77 -8.21 8.28
N SER A 80 -5.90 -7.24 8.51
CA SER A 80 -6.15 -6.16 9.48
C SER A 80 -5.49 -4.86 9.05
N TYR A 81 -6.04 -3.75 9.50
CA TYR A 81 -5.45 -2.41 9.46
C TYR A 81 -5.99 -1.62 10.67
N PRO A 82 -5.25 -0.63 11.20
CA PRO A 82 -5.69 0.12 12.36
C PRO A 82 -6.75 1.16 11.98
N THR A 83 -7.57 1.54 12.95
CA THR A 83 -8.48 2.69 12.85
C THR A 83 -7.94 3.82 13.76
N PRO A 84 -7.35 4.89 13.20
CA PRO A 84 -6.87 6.02 13.98
C PRO A 84 -8.00 6.80 14.68
N ALA A 85 -7.64 7.71 15.58
CA ALA A 85 -8.63 8.55 16.25
C ALA A 85 -9.36 9.46 15.25
N GLY A 86 -10.68 9.57 15.39
CA GLY A 86 -11.54 10.33 14.47
C GLY A 86 -11.86 9.60 13.15
N TRP A 87 -11.34 8.39 12.95
CA TRP A 87 -11.78 7.51 11.88
C TRP A 87 -12.85 6.55 12.39
N GLU A 88 -13.88 6.32 11.58
CA GLU A 88 -15.01 5.47 11.95
C GLU A 88 -15.39 4.53 10.80
N PRO A 89 -16.00 3.37 11.08
CA PRO A 89 -16.58 2.52 10.05
C PRO A 89 -17.58 3.29 9.19
N TYR A 90 -17.40 3.22 7.87
CA TYR A 90 -18.29 3.84 6.91
C TYR A 90 -18.99 2.75 6.10
N PHE A 91 -20.32 2.84 6.01
CA PHE A 91 -21.14 1.87 5.28
C PHE A 91 -21.91 2.59 4.16
N ASN A 92 -21.85 2.01 2.97
CA ASN A 92 -22.62 2.47 1.82
C ASN A 92 -23.15 1.24 1.08
N THR A 93 -24.44 1.24 0.75
CA THR A 93 -25.10 0.12 0.05
C THR A 93 -24.58 -0.10 -1.37
N ASN A 94 -23.87 0.88 -1.94
CA ASN A 94 -23.23 0.76 -3.24
C ASN A 94 -21.91 -0.02 -3.20
N PHE A 95 -21.34 -0.28 -2.01
CA PHE A 95 -20.16 -1.12 -1.90
C PHE A 95 -20.51 -2.59 -2.07
N ALA A 96 -19.59 -3.35 -2.66
CA ALA A 96 -19.71 -4.79 -2.73
C ALA A 96 -19.85 -5.38 -1.31
N PRO A 97 -20.67 -6.43 -1.12
CA PRO A 97 -20.76 -7.14 0.16
C PRO A 97 -19.38 -7.54 0.68
N GLY A 98 -19.17 -7.49 2.00
CA GLY A 98 -17.88 -7.83 2.60
C GLY A 98 -16.82 -6.73 2.57
N THR A 99 -17.03 -5.64 1.81
CA THR A 99 -16.14 -4.47 1.83
C THR A 99 -16.12 -3.84 3.23
N ARG A 100 -14.92 -3.58 3.76
CA ARG A 100 -14.74 -2.77 4.98
C ARG A 100 -14.24 -1.40 4.57
N VAL A 101 -14.84 -0.36 5.11
CA VAL A 101 -14.39 1.01 4.91
C VAL A 101 -14.31 1.69 6.26
N ILE A 102 -13.23 2.44 6.48
CA ILE A 102 -13.17 3.48 7.50
C ILE A 102 -13.00 4.83 6.82
N ALA A 103 -13.59 5.86 7.39
CA ALA A 103 -13.51 7.23 6.89
C ALA A 103 -13.22 8.19 8.04
N LYS A 104 -12.57 9.31 7.73
CA LYS A 104 -12.48 10.46 8.63
C LYS A 104 -13.49 11.52 8.19
N GLY A 105 -14.64 11.56 8.86
CA GLY A 105 -15.80 12.35 8.44
C GLY A 105 -16.73 11.56 7.51
N GLU A 106 -17.49 12.27 6.66
CA GLU A 106 -18.56 11.65 5.85
C GLU A 106 -18.09 11.14 4.47
N THR A 107 -16.88 11.53 4.05
CA THR A 107 -16.33 11.18 2.73
C THR A 107 -14.83 10.86 2.86
N TYR A 108 -13.96 11.51 2.08
CA TYR A 108 -12.51 11.37 2.14
C TYR A 108 -11.91 12.14 3.33
N PRO A 109 -10.80 11.63 3.90
CA PRO A 109 -10.08 10.43 3.47
C PRO A 109 -10.76 9.12 3.90
N ILE A 110 -10.62 8.08 3.07
CA ILE A 110 -11.15 6.74 3.31
C ILE A 110 -10.06 5.68 3.16
N ALA A 111 -10.19 4.59 3.91
CA ALA A 111 -9.45 3.36 3.69
C ALA A 111 -10.44 2.21 3.48
N MET A 112 -10.26 1.48 2.38
CA MET A 112 -11.16 0.43 1.92
C MET A 112 -10.43 -0.88 1.74
N LEU A 113 -11.01 -1.94 2.30
CA LEU A 113 -10.53 -3.32 2.20
C LEU A 113 -11.58 -4.19 1.52
N VAL A 114 -11.16 -4.87 0.46
CA VAL A 114 -11.92 -5.92 -0.23
C VAL A 114 -11.14 -7.22 -0.14
N VAL A 115 -11.82 -8.32 0.15
CA VAL A 115 -11.26 -9.66 0.11
C VAL A 115 -12.14 -10.55 -0.75
N MET A 116 -11.53 -11.19 -1.75
CA MET A 116 -12.18 -12.16 -2.62
C MET A 116 -11.53 -13.53 -2.45
N LYS A 117 -12.34 -14.55 -2.23
CA LYS A 117 -11.94 -15.96 -2.31
C LYS A 117 -11.81 -16.33 -3.79
N LEU A 118 -10.64 -16.81 -4.20
CA LEU A 118 -10.36 -17.16 -5.60
C LEU A 118 -10.54 -18.66 -5.83
N THR A 119 -11.29 -19.04 -6.85
CA THR A 119 -11.50 -20.44 -7.26
C THR A 119 -11.04 -20.63 -8.70
N GLY A 120 -10.15 -21.58 -8.93
CA GLY A 120 -9.51 -21.82 -10.23
C GLY A 120 -8.00 -21.96 -10.09
N ASP A 121 -7.35 -22.50 -11.12
CA ASP A 121 -5.88 -22.57 -11.17
C ASP A 121 -5.32 -21.35 -11.91
N PHE A 122 -4.22 -20.81 -11.41
CA PHE A 122 -3.53 -19.65 -11.96
C PHE A 122 -2.15 -19.49 -11.30
N ASP A 123 -1.27 -18.68 -11.88
CA ASP A 123 -0.04 -18.26 -11.20
C ASP A 123 -0.24 -16.90 -10.51
N PRO A 124 -0.16 -16.82 -9.16
CA PRO A 124 -0.23 -15.57 -8.43
C PRO A 124 0.81 -14.52 -8.86
N ARG A 125 2.01 -14.95 -9.26
CA ARG A 125 3.08 -14.02 -9.68
C ARG A 125 2.84 -13.48 -11.09
N GLU A 126 2.17 -14.23 -11.96
CA GLU A 126 1.72 -13.68 -13.25
C GLU A 126 0.54 -12.74 -13.05
N ALA A 127 -0.45 -13.13 -12.23
CA ALA A 127 -1.62 -12.29 -11.96
C ALA A 127 -1.23 -10.92 -11.37
N ILE A 128 -0.27 -10.87 -10.45
CA ILE A 128 0.09 -9.61 -9.77
C ILE A 128 0.75 -8.58 -10.69
N LYS A 129 1.30 -8.99 -11.84
CA LYS A 129 1.82 -8.07 -12.87
C LYS A 129 0.74 -7.12 -13.41
N HIS A 130 -0.52 -7.51 -13.31
CA HIS A 130 -1.68 -6.73 -13.70
C HIS A 130 -2.20 -5.79 -12.59
N GLY A 131 -1.58 -5.82 -11.39
CA GLY A 131 -2.09 -5.16 -10.19
C GLY A 131 -2.02 -3.62 -10.21
N TYR A 132 -1.32 -3.02 -11.17
CA TYR A 132 -1.26 -1.56 -11.32
C TYR A 132 -2.30 -1.01 -12.29
N VAL A 133 -2.81 -1.85 -13.18
CA VAL A 133 -3.51 -1.40 -14.40
C VAL A 133 -4.75 -0.58 -14.05
N ASP A 134 -5.55 -1.01 -13.07
CA ASP A 134 -6.75 -0.26 -12.65
C ASP A 134 -6.42 1.14 -12.14
N ALA A 135 -5.33 1.28 -11.37
CA ALA A 135 -4.88 2.59 -10.89
C ALA A 135 -4.37 3.46 -12.04
N GLU A 136 -3.56 2.91 -12.94
CA GLU A 136 -2.99 3.64 -14.08
C GLU A 136 -4.04 4.07 -15.11
N MET A 137 -5.17 3.36 -15.19
CA MET A 137 -6.30 3.74 -16.05
C MET A 137 -7.12 4.91 -15.50
N SER A 138 -6.87 5.36 -14.27
CA SER A 138 -7.55 6.52 -13.69
C SER A 138 -7.19 7.80 -14.45
N GLN A 139 -8.17 8.72 -14.55
CA GLN A 139 -8.00 9.96 -15.30
C GLN A 139 -6.80 10.77 -14.77
N ASN A 140 -5.89 11.15 -15.67
CA ASN A 140 -4.70 11.94 -15.35
C ASN A 140 -3.84 11.33 -14.23
N PHE A 141 -3.76 10.00 -14.16
CA PHE A 141 -2.94 9.31 -13.16
C PHE A 141 -1.47 9.75 -13.24
N LYS A 142 -0.88 10.03 -12.07
CA LYS A 142 0.55 10.30 -11.88
C LYS A 142 1.06 9.40 -10.78
N ARG A 143 1.92 8.45 -11.15
CA ARG A 143 2.59 7.55 -10.20
C ARG A 143 3.57 8.33 -9.33
N LEU A 144 3.57 8.04 -8.03
CA LEU A 144 4.56 8.52 -7.07
C LEU A 144 5.50 7.40 -6.64
N ASN A 145 4.92 6.23 -6.35
CA ASN A 145 5.65 5.08 -5.85
C ASN A 145 5.01 3.78 -6.39
N ALA A 146 5.81 2.72 -6.50
CA ALA A 146 5.33 1.40 -6.85
C ALA A 146 6.31 0.32 -6.40
N SER A 147 5.80 -0.84 -5.99
CA SER A 147 6.60 -2.05 -5.72
C SER A 147 5.82 -3.31 -6.05
N MET A 148 6.49 -4.28 -6.66
CA MET A 148 5.97 -5.65 -6.91
C MET A 148 6.59 -6.66 -5.93
N ASP A 149 7.25 -6.19 -4.88
CA ASP A 149 7.85 -7.06 -3.87
C ASP A 149 6.77 -7.76 -3.06
N ASP A 150 7.10 -8.97 -2.58
CA ASP A 150 6.20 -9.74 -1.76
C ASP A 150 5.82 -8.97 -0.48
N PHE A 151 4.53 -8.94 -0.15
CA PHE A 151 4.01 -8.34 1.07
C PHE A 151 3.73 -9.43 2.10
N LYS A 152 4.45 -9.40 3.23
CA LYS A 152 4.31 -10.42 4.30
C LYS A 152 4.49 -11.86 3.78
N GLY A 153 5.32 -12.04 2.75
CA GLY A 153 5.61 -13.34 2.12
C GLY A 153 4.63 -13.77 1.03
N PHE A 154 3.72 -12.88 0.61
CA PHE A 154 2.76 -13.14 -0.47
C PHE A 154 3.02 -12.26 -1.70
N PRO A 155 2.81 -12.76 -2.94
CA PRO A 155 2.85 -11.94 -4.14
C PRO A 155 1.96 -10.69 -4.01
N SER A 156 2.53 -9.52 -4.28
CA SER A 156 1.85 -8.24 -4.09
C SER A 156 2.21 -7.20 -5.14
N ALA A 157 1.27 -6.30 -5.41
CA ALA A 157 1.43 -5.10 -6.23
C ALA A 157 1.01 -3.91 -5.36
N MET A 158 1.92 -2.99 -5.10
CA MET A 158 1.60 -1.69 -4.49
C MET A 158 1.89 -0.58 -5.48
N ILE A 159 0.96 0.37 -5.57
CA ILE A 159 1.11 1.60 -6.33
C ILE A 159 0.52 2.77 -5.55
N GLU A 160 1.25 3.87 -5.53
CA GLU A 160 0.81 5.15 -5.01
C GLU A 160 0.82 6.18 -6.11
N GLY A 161 -0.16 7.08 -6.08
CA GLY A 161 -0.34 8.05 -7.14
C GLY A 161 -1.30 9.17 -6.78
N SER A 162 -1.53 10.01 -7.78
CA SER A 162 -2.63 10.97 -7.78
C SER A 162 -3.39 10.88 -9.10
N TYR A 163 -4.69 11.16 -9.07
CA TYR A 163 -5.57 11.09 -10.23
C TYR A 163 -6.76 12.04 -10.05
N ASP A 164 -7.51 12.29 -11.11
CA ASP A 164 -8.69 13.14 -11.07
C ASP A 164 -9.95 12.27 -10.88
N LEU A 165 -10.78 12.63 -9.91
CA LEU A 165 -12.08 12.02 -9.66
C LEU A 165 -13.12 13.11 -9.50
N ASN A 166 -14.12 13.13 -10.40
CA ASN A 166 -15.21 14.11 -10.39
C ASN A 166 -14.72 15.57 -10.29
N GLY A 167 -13.66 15.91 -11.03
CA GLY A 167 -13.06 17.24 -11.04
C GLY A 167 -12.17 17.58 -9.83
N THR A 168 -11.96 16.63 -8.92
CA THR A 168 -11.10 16.81 -7.73
C THR A 168 -9.84 15.97 -7.86
N ARG A 169 -8.67 16.54 -7.51
CA ARG A 169 -7.41 15.81 -7.47
C ARG A 169 -7.32 14.97 -6.20
N MET A 170 -7.19 13.67 -6.38
CA MET A 170 -7.06 12.68 -5.30
C MET A 170 -5.61 12.24 -5.18
N HIS A 171 -5.21 11.86 -3.96
CA HIS A 171 -4.02 11.07 -3.69
C HIS A 171 -4.49 9.68 -3.24
N SER A 172 -3.81 8.63 -3.70
CA SER A 172 -4.19 7.26 -3.35
C SER A 172 -2.99 6.33 -3.18
N TYR A 173 -3.15 5.42 -2.24
CA TYR A 173 -2.40 4.19 -2.06
C TYR A 173 -3.29 3.01 -2.48
N ASN A 174 -2.78 2.10 -3.29
CA ASN A 174 -3.43 0.84 -3.60
C ASN A 174 -2.42 -0.31 -3.44
N ARG A 175 -2.77 -1.32 -2.63
CA ARG A 175 -2.04 -2.58 -2.55
C ARG A 175 -2.97 -3.75 -2.81
N ILE A 176 -2.57 -4.59 -3.76
CA ILE A 176 -3.15 -5.90 -4.01
C ILE A 176 -2.20 -6.96 -3.46
N VAL A 177 -2.74 -7.96 -2.77
CA VAL A 177 -2.01 -9.12 -2.26
C VAL A 177 -2.76 -10.39 -2.67
N ILE A 178 -2.06 -11.33 -3.29
CA ILE A 178 -2.60 -12.68 -3.53
C ILE A 178 -2.10 -13.59 -2.42
N ALA A 179 -2.89 -13.72 -1.36
CA ALA A 179 -2.53 -14.49 -0.18
C ALA A 179 -2.98 -15.94 -0.30
N THR A 180 -2.18 -16.86 0.26
CA THR A 180 -2.56 -18.27 0.41
C THR A 180 -2.81 -18.54 1.89
N GLY A 181 -4.02 -18.96 2.23
CA GLY A 181 -4.42 -19.31 3.59
C GLY A 181 -3.68 -20.54 4.13
N ALA A 182 -3.79 -20.74 5.43
CA ALA A 182 -3.20 -21.88 6.13
C ALA A 182 -3.74 -23.24 5.60
N PRO A 183 -2.98 -24.34 5.80
CA PRO A 183 -3.46 -25.69 5.51
C PRO A 183 -4.76 -26.04 6.27
N PRO A 184 -5.56 -27.02 5.78
CA PRO A 184 -5.25 -27.94 4.68
C PRO A 184 -5.64 -27.42 3.29
N ALA A 185 -6.63 -26.52 3.19
CA ALA A 185 -7.20 -26.11 1.91
C ALA A 185 -6.25 -25.24 1.07
N LYS A 186 -5.36 -24.47 1.73
CA LYS A 186 -4.46 -23.49 1.06
C LYS A 186 -5.26 -22.57 0.13
N GLN A 187 -6.41 -22.09 0.60
CA GLN A 187 -7.30 -21.25 -0.18
C GLN A 187 -6.58 -19.97 -0.60
N ARG A 188 -6.71 -19.59 -1.88
CA ARG A 188 -6.15 -18.34 -2.38
C ARG A 188 -7.16 -17.21 -2.27
N TYR A 189 -6.69 -16.03 -1.90
CA TYR A 189 -7.48 -14.83 -1.77
C TYR A 189 -6.83 -13.67 -2.52
N LEU A 190 -7.63 -12.85 -3.20
CA LEU A 190 -7.23 -11.51 -3.61
C LEU A 190 -7.65 -10.55 -2.51
N ILE A 191 -6.69 -9.82 -1.96
CA ILE A 191 -6.92 -8.78 -0.97
C ILE A 191 -6.52 -7.46 -1.60
N GLN A 192 -7.46 -6.54 -1.69
CA GLN A 192 -7.21 -5.19 -2.18
C GLN A 192 -7.42 -4.20 -1.04
N PHE A 193 -6.37 -3.44 -0.73
CA PHE A 193 -6.38 -2.42 0.28
C PHE A 193 -6.05 -1.07 -0.35
N THR A 194 -6.98 -0.13 -0.24
CA THR A 194 -6.83 1.21 -0.78
C THR A 194 -6.97 2.25 0.31
N VAL A 195 -6.18 3.32 0.23
CA VAL A 195 -6.34 4.51 1.07
C VAL A 195 -6.36 5.70 0.13
N THR A 196 -7.42 6.50 0.18
CA THR A 196 -7.61 7.63 -0.74
C THR A 196 -7.97 8.87 0.05
N GLY A 197 -7.32 9.99 -0.28
CA GLY A 197 -7.55 11.30 0.32
C GLY A 197 -7.51 12.39 -0.74
N TYR A 198 -7.85 13.61 -0.35
CA TYR A 198 -7.68 14.75 -1.25
C TYR A 198 -6.20 15.06 -1.40
N ALA A 199 -5.72 15.21 -2.64
CA ALA A 199 -4.31 15.56 -2.87
C ALA A 199 -3.95 16.86 -2.14
N GLN A 200 -4.91 17.79 -2.06
CA GLN A 200 -4.69 19.08 -1.42
C GLN A 200 -4.51 19.02 0.11
N LYS A 201 -4.89 17.88 0.73
CA LYS A 201 -4.77 17.63 2.17
C LYS A 201 -3.73 16.57 2.49
N ALA A 202 -2.98 16.07 1.49
CA ALA A 202 -2.08 14.94 1.67
C ALA A 202 -1.08 15.15 2.82
N ALA A 203 -0.48 16.33 2.94
CA ALA A 203 0.46 16.63 4.03
C ALA A 203 -0.22 16.73 5.42
N GLU A 204 -1.44 17.25 5.48
CA GLU A 204 -2.21 17.36 6.73
C GLU A 204 -2.70 15.98 7.22
N GLU A 205 -3.13 15.13 6.29
CA GLU A 205 -3.71 13.81 6.56
C GLU A 205 -2.66 12.69 6.64
N ALA A 206 -1.41 12.97 6.21
CA ALA A 206 -0.32 12.00 6.16
C ALA A 206 -0.13 11.19 7.46
N PRO A 207 -0.13 11.78 8.67
CA PRO A 207 0.12 11.00 9.89
C PRO A 207 -0.89 9.86 10.11
N ASP A 208 -2.17 10.11 9.84
CA ASP A 208 -3.22 9.09 9.98
C ASP A 208 -3.16 8.08 8.83
N ILE A 209 -2.97 8.56 7.60
CA ILE A 209 -2.88 7.72 6.39
C ILE A 209 -1.67 6.77 6.48
N GLU A 210 -0.51 7.26 6.87
CA GLU A 210 0.70 6.45 7.06
C GLU A 210 0.53 5.43 8.18
N LYS A 211 -0.16 5.79 9.28
CA LYS A 211 -0.49 4.84 10.35
C LYS A 211 -1.39 3.71 9.84
N ILE A 212 -2.38 4.03 9.00
CA ILE A 212 -3.27 3.06 8.37
C ILE A 212 -2.48 2.15 7.42
N ILE A 213 -1.68 2.72 6.52
CA ILE A 213 -0.87 1.99 5.54
C ILE A 213 0.17 1.10 6.24
N GLY A 214 0.92 1.66 7.19
CA GLY A 214 1.96 0.93 7.93
C GLY A 214 1.41 -0.14 8.86
N GLY A 215 0.17 -0.01 9.31
CA GLY A 215 -0.52 -1.00 10.11
C GLY A 215 -1.29 -2.07 9.31
N PHE A 216 -1.40 -1.93 7.98
CA PHE A 216 -1.99 -2.97 7.15
C PHE A 216 -1.17 -4.26 7.24
N ASN A 217 -1.86 -5.38 7.46
CA ASN A 217 -1.23 -6.66 7.68
C ASN A 217 -2.06 -7.82 7.10
N VAL A 218 -1.34 -8.79 6.56
CA VAL A 218 -1.88 -10.06 6.07
C VAL A 218 -1.01 -11.17 6.65
N ALA A 219 -1.60 -12.13 7.35
CA ALA A 219 -0.87 -13.19 8.02
C ALA A 219 -1.66 -14.49 8.06
N VAL A 220 -0.97 -15.62 8.00
CA VAL A 220 -1.56 -16.93 8.34
C VAL A 220 -1.60 -17.10 9.87
N PRO A 221 -2.69 -17.65 10.44
CA PRO A 221 -2.74 -17.99 11.85
C PRO A 221 -1.60 -18.93 12.23
N LYS A 222 -1.01 -18.73 13.41
CA LYS A 222 -0.03 -19.69 13.94
C LYS A 222 -0.73 -21.02 14.22
N PRO A 223 -0.08 -22.17 13.93
CA PRO A 223 -0.58 -23.45 14.42
C PRO A 223 -0.75 -23.40 15.94
N PRO A 224 -1.76 -24.07 16.51
CA PRO A 224 -1.87 -24.19 17.96
C PRO A 224 -0.56 -24.79 18.53
N PRO A 225 -0.12 -24.36 19.72
CA PRO A 225 1.07 -24.93 20.35
C PRO A 225 0.90 -26.45 20.50
N LYS A 226 1.96 -27.20 20.22
CA LYS A 226 2.02 -28.64 20.41
C LYS A 226 2.06 -29.01 21.88
#